data_AF-A0A0F7KJQ0-F1
#
_entry.id   AF-A0A0F7KJQ0-F1
#
_cell.length_a   1.000
_cell.length_b   1.000
_cell.length_c   1.000
_cell.angle_alpha   90.00
_cell.angle_beta   90.00
_cell.angle_gamma   90.00
#
_symmetry.space_group_name_H-M   'P 1'
#
loop_
_entity.id
_entity.type
_entity.pdbx_description
1 polymer ?
#
loop_
_entity_poly.entity_id
_entity_poly.type
_entity_poly.pdbx_seq_one_letter_code
_entity_poly.pdbx_strand_id
1 'polypeptide(L)'
;MISSLSTAPKQMMENPLSKLALDYLYQVLMVVCFFVFLFTGSGFLSEFPTVPTALMSIGGFFVGLGELINHPLQTRLLPTTANTLGATAKGYPRNNKPTGIVFVLSGLSIAGVGIYKLLS
;
A
#
# COMPACT_ATOMS: atom_id res chain seq x y z
N MET A 1 -15.79 -2.41 -54.83
CA MET A 1 -15.24 -3.30 -53.79
C MET A 1 -14.24 -2.51 -52.97
N ILE A 2 -14.64 -1.94 -51.83
CA ILE A 2 -13.73 -1.32 -50.87
C ILE A 2 -13.71 -2.26 -49.66
N SER A 3 -12.54 -2.86 -49.44
CA SER A 3 -12.25 -3.81 -48.36
C SER A 3 -12.43 -3.12 -47.00
N SER A 4 -13.36 -3.62 -46.19
CA SER A 4 -13.50 -3.23 -44.79
C SER A 4 -12.40 -3.88 -43.96
N LEU A 5 -11.31 -3.15 -43.70
CA LEU A 5 -10.39 -3.50 -42.60
C LEU A 5 -11.12 -3.28 -41.28
N SER A 6 -11.75 -4.34 -40.79
CA SER A 6 -12.15 -4.49 -39.40
C SER A 6 -10.88 -4.58 -38.55
N THR A 7 -10.41 -3.44 -38.04
CA THR A 7 -9.40 -3.42 -36.99
C THR A 7 -10.07 -3.89 -35.71
N ALA A 8 -9.88 -5.17 -35.37
CA ALA A 8 -10.29 -5.71 -34.09
C ALA A 8 -9.77 -4.78 -32.96
N PRO A 9 -10.60 -4.44 -31.96
CA PRO A 9 -10.18 -3.55 -30.89
C PRO A 9 -8.99 -4.20 -30.17
N LYS A 10 -7.85 -3.52 -30.20
CA LYS A 10 -6.67 -3.88 -29.39
C LYS A 10 -7.11 -3.83 -27.94
N GLN A 11 -7.41 -4.98 -27.34
CA GLN A 11 -7.69 -5.07 -25.92
C GLN A 11 -6.46 -4.56 -25.18
N MET A 12 -6.56 -3.36 -24.62
CA MET A 12 -5.57 -2.86 -23.68
C MET A 12 -5.73 -3.73 -22.44
N MET A 13 -4.92 -4.77 -22.32
CA MET A 13 -4.75 -5.48 -21.06
C MET A 13 -4.21 -4.46 -20.06
N GLU A 14 -5.09 -3.91 -19.23
CA GLU A 14 -4.69 -3.09 -18.10
C GLU A 14 -3.80 -3.98 -17.22
N ASN A 15 -2.52 -3.63 -17.08
CA ASN A 15 -1.66 -4.31 -16.14
C ASN A 15 -2.27 -4.11 -14.74
N PRO A 16 -2.73 -5.17 -14.05
CA PRO A 16 -3.38 -5.04 -12.75
C PRO A 16 -2.43 -4.43 -11.70
N LEU A 17 -1.12 -4.51 -11.94
CA LEU A 17 -0.09 -3.87 -11.11
C LEU A 17 0.01 -2.35 -11.35
N SER A 18 -0.51 -1.83 -12.46
CA SER A 18 -0.49 -0.38 -12.76
C SER A 18 -1.40 0.43 -11.83
N LYS A 19 -2.46 -0.20 -11.30
CA LYS A 19 -3.31 0.40 -10.24
C LYS A 19 -2.72 0.22 -8.84
N LEU A 20 -1.70 -0.63 -8.70
CA LEU A 20 -0.92 -0.83 -7.49
C LEU A 20 0.40 -0.05 -7.58
N ALA A 21 0.37 1.14 -8.19
CA ALA A 21 1.53 2.02 -8.19
C ALA A 21 1.89 2.31 -6.73
N LEU A 22 3.10 1.91 -6.33
CA LEU A 22 3.71 2.20 -5.03
C LEU A 22 4.09 3.68 -4.99
N ASP A 23 3.07 4.54 -4.99
CA ASP A 23 3.25 5.98 -5.04
C ASP A 23 3.62 6.54 -3.66
N TYR A 24 3.36 5.78 -2.58
CA TYR A 24 3.53 6.22 -1.21
C TYR A 24 4.38 5.29 -0.35
N LEU A 25 5.16 5.88 0.57
CA LEU A 25 6.06 5.17 1.48
C LEU A 25 5.36 4.11 2.33
N TYR A 26 4.11 4.32 2.75
CA TYR A 26 3.36 3.32 3.52
C TYR A 26 2.98 2.08 2.69
N GLN A 27 2.80 2.22 1.37
CA GLN A 27 2.59 1.09 0.47
C GLN A 27 3.88 0.29 0.27
N VAL A 28 4.99 1.00 0.08
CA VAL A 28 6.33 0.39 0.01
C VAL A 28 6.62 -0.37 1.30
N LEU A 29 6.38 0.26 2.45
CA LEU A 29 6.58 -0.34 3.77
C LEU A 29 5.76 -1.63 3.94
N MET A 30 4.46 -1.62 3.62
CA MET A 30 3.64 -2.83 3.70
C MET A 30 4.20 -3.96 2.85
N VAL A 31 4.53 -3.69 1.59
CA VAL A 31 5.00 -4.72 0.65
C VAL A 31 6.32 -5.31 1.14
N VAL A 32 7.28 -4.47 1.50
CA VAL A 32 8.59 -4.91 2.02
C VAL A 32 8.41 -5.73 3.30
N CYS A 33 7.64 -5.21 4.27
CA CYS A 33 7.36 -5.91 5.52
C CYS A 33 6.66 -7.25 5.30
N PHE A 34 5.72 -7.33 4.37
CA PHE A 34 5.03 -8.58 4.03
C PHE A 34 5.99 -9.63 3.47
N PHE A 35 6.86 -9.25 2.52
CA PHE A 35 7.85 -10.19 1.98
C PHE A 35 8.88 -10.62 3.02
N VAL A 36 9.36 -9.70 3.87
CA VAL A 36 10.26 -10.05 4.97
C VAL A 36 9.58 -11.05 5.91
N PHE A 37 8.32 -10.83 6.28
CA PHE A 37 7.57 -11.77 7.12
C PHE A 37 7.47 -13.16 6.50
N LEU A 38 7.18 -13.25 5.20
CA LEU A 38 7.12 -14.52 4.47
C LEU A 38 8.48 -15.22 4.41
N PHE A 39 9.56 -14.48 4.13
CA PHE A 39 10.92 -15.05 4.07
C PHE A 39 11.43 -15.47 5.45
N THR A 40 11.04 -14.76 6.51
CA THR A 40 11.30 -15.19 7.88
C THR A 40 10.51 -16.47 8.20
N GLY A 41 9.23 -16.54 7.83
CA GLY A 41 8.37 -17.71 8.08
C GLY A 41 8.75 -18.95 7.27
N SER A 42 9.34 -18.79 6.07
CA SER A 42 9.83 -19.88 5.25
C SER A 42 11.22 -20.38 5.66
N GLY A 43 11.88 -19.70 6.61
CA GLY A 43 13.25 -20.03 7.03
C GLY A 43 14.34 -19.57 6.07
N PHE A 44 14.00 -18.77 5.05
CA PHE A 44 14.98 -18.24 4.09
C PHE A 44 15.95 -17.25 4.75
N LEU A 45 15.51 -16.55 5.79
CA LEU A 45 16.32 -15.62 6.60
C LEU A 45 16.86 -16.30 7.86
N SER A 46 17.58 -17.42 7.70
CA SER A 46 18.13 -18.20 8.83
C SER A 46 19.22 -17.48 9.64
N GLU A 47 19.86 -16.47 9.04
CA GLU A 47 20.86 -15.64 9.72
C GLU A 47 20.23 -14.66 10.74
N PHE A 48 18.93 -14.39 10.61
CA PHE A 48 18.22 -13.47 11.49
C PHE A 48 17.38 -14.22 12.51
N PRO A 49 17.27 -13.71 13.75
CA PRO A 49 16.43 -14.32 14.77
C PRO A 49 14.96 -14.29 14.35
N THR A 50 14.35 -15.47 14.20
CA THR A 50 13.04 -15.64 13.54
C THR A 50 11.93 -14.88 14.25
N VAL A 51 11.82 -15.01 15.58
CA VAL A 51 10.75 -14.40 16.37
C VAL A 51 10.77 -12.85 16.32
N PRO A 52 11.88 -12.17 16.67
CA PRO A 52 11.90 -10.70 16.61
C PRO A 52 11.76 -10.17 15.18
N THR A 53 12.36 -10.84 14.18
CA THR A 53 12.24 -10.43 12.77
C THR A 53 10.79 -10.56 12.27
N ALA A 54 10.08 -11.62 12.66
CA ALA A 54 8.66 -11.80 12.36
C ALA A 54 7.78 -10.75 13.04
N LEU A 55 8.06 -10.40 14.30
CA LEU A 55 7.33 -9.36 15.03
C LEU A 55 7.55 -7.97 14.44
N MET A 56 8.80 -7.63 14.08
CA MET A 56 9.11 -6.35 13.45
C MET A 56 8.46 -6.22 12.07
N SER A 57 8.52 -7.28 11.25
CA SER A 57 7.91 -7.29 9.92
C SER A 57 6.39 -7.21 9.97
N ILE A 58 5.71 -8.00 10.80
CA ILE A 58 4.25 -7.90 10.91
C ILE A 58 3.79 -6.60 11.56
N GLY A 59 4.57 -6.07 12.51
CA GLY A 59 4.33 -4.74 13.10
C GLY A 59 4.41 -3.62 12.07
N GLY A 60 5.47 -3.61 11.24
CA GLY A 60 5.63 -2.65 10.15
C GLY A 60 4.54 -2.76 9.07
N PHE A 61 4.07 -3.97 8.78
CA PHE A 61 2.92 -4.18 7.89
C PHE A 61 1.65 -3.52 8.43
N PHE A 62 1.34 -3.69 9.72
CA PHE A 62 0.17 -3.06 10.33
C PHE A 62 0.26 -1.53 10.38
N VAL A 63 1.46 -0.97 10.60
CA VAL A 63 1.68 0.49 10.50
C VAL A 63 1.34 0.98 9.09
N GLY A 64 1.89 0.33 8.06
CA GLY A 64 1.61 0.72 6.68
C GLY A 64 0.12 0.57 6.29
N LEU A 65 -0.55 -0.45 6.84
CA LEU A 65 -1.99 -0.67 6.62
C LEU A 65 -2.84 0.40 7.32
N GLY A 66 -2.47 0.79 8.54
CA GLY A 66 -3.15 1.87 9.26
C GLY A 66 -2.99 3.22 8.56
N GLU A 67 -1.81 3.51 8.04
CA GLU A 67 -1.55 4.71 7.21
C GLU A 67 -2.34 4.70 5.91
N LEU A 68 -2.45 3.54 5.22
CA LEU A 68 -3.31 3.39 4.04
C LEU A 68 -4.78 3.72 4.36
N ILE A 69 -5.29 3.26 5.50
CA ILE A 69 -6.68 3.53 5.94
C ILE A 69 -6.89 5.01 6.24
N ASN A 70 -5.89 5.67 6.84
CA ASN A 70 -5.91 7.09 7.18
C ASN A 70 -5.72 8.01 5.96
N HIS A 71 -5.10 7.50 4.90
CA HIS A 71 -4.83 8.23 3.65
C HIS A 71 -5.44 7.50 2.44
N PRO A 72 -6.77 7.42 2.34
CA PRO A 72 -7.41 6.82 1.17
C PRO A 72 -7.22 7.72 -0.06
N LEU A 73 -7.12 7.12 -1.25
CA LEU A 73 -7.21 7.84 -2.52
C LEU A 73 -8.57 8.55 -2.59
N GLN A 74 -8.56 9.87 -2.67
CA GLN A 74 -9.76 10.67 -2.85
C GLN A 74 -9.78 11.28 -4.24
N THR A 75 -10.89 11.08 -4.94
CA THR A 75 -11.15 11.67 -6.25
C THR A 75 -12.30 12.66 -6.11
N ARG A 76 -12.10 13.90 -6.55
CA ARG A 76 -13.13 14.93 -6.56
C ARG A 76 -13.32 15.43 -7.98
N LEU A 77 -14.57 15.44 -8.43
CA LEU A 77 -14.95 16.09 -9.68
C LEU A 77 -14.91 17.61 -9.44
N LEU A 78 -14.05 18.34 -10.14
CA LEU A 78 -14.07 19.79 -10.11
C LEU A 78 -15.24 20.26 -10.98
N PRO A 79 -16.10 21.17 -10.49
CA PRO A 79 -17.18 21.72 -11.29
C PRO A 79 -16.60 22.49 -12.47
N THR A 80 -17.25 22.40 -13.63
CA THR A 80 -16.91 23.21 -14.80
C THR A 80 -17.16 24.68 -14.45
N THR A 81 -16.09 25.45 -14.26
CA THR A 81 -16.15 26.90 -14.10
C THR A 81 -15.71 27.58 -15.39
N ALA A 82 -16.05 28.86 -15.58
CA ALA A 82 -15.80 29.60 -16.83
C ALA A 82 -14.34 29.55 -17.36
N ASN A 83 -13.37 29.23 -16.49
CA ASN A 83 -11.94 29.11 -16.82
C ASN A 83 -11.35 27.68 -16.69
N THR A 84 -12.15 26.66 -16.38
CA THR A 84 -11.67 25.27 -16.23
C THR A 84 -12.67 24.27 -16.80
N LEU A 85 -12.27 23.56 -17.86
CA LEU A 85 -12.94 22.35 -18.34
C LEU A 85 -12.95 21.34 -17.18
N GLY A 86 -14.13 20.84 -16.80
CA GLY A 86 -14.32 19.97 -15.64
C GLY A 86 -13.22 18.91 -15.52
N ALA A 87 -12.35 19.07 -14.54
CA ALA A 87 -11.17 18.25 -14.32
C ALA A 87 -11.37 17.34 -13.11
N THR A 88 -10.80 16.14 -13.14
CA THR A 88 -10.77 15.25 -11.97
C THR A 88 -9.54 15.59 -11.13
N ALA A 89 -9.75 16.15 -9.94
CA ALA A 89 -8.68 16.29 -8.95
C ALA A 89 -8.56 14.98 -8.18
N LYS A 90 -7.36 14.37 -8.20
CA LYS A 90 -7.05 13.20 -7.37
C LYS A 90 -5.99 13.61 -6.34
N GLY A 91 -6.14 13.15 -5.11
CA GLY A 91 -5.15 13.37 -4.06
C GLY A 91 -5.34 12.42 -2.89
N TYR A 92 -4.43 12.49 -1.93
CA TYR A 92 -4.43 11.67 -0.71
C TYR A 92 -4.53 12.56 0.54
N PRO A 93 -5.57 13.41 0.66
CA PRO A 93 -5.73 14.24 1.84
C PRO A 93 -5.94 13.35 3.08
N ARG A 94 -5.28 13.73 4.17
CA ARG A 94 -5.32 13.00 5.43
C ARG A 94 -6.74 12.96 5.98
N ASN A 95 -7.27 11.77 6.21
CA ASN A 95 -8.55 11.56 6.87
C ASN A 95 -8.36 10.50 7.96
N ASN A 96 -7.97 10.95 9.16
CA ASN A 96 -7.69 10.08 10.30
C ASN A 96 -8.96 9.30 10.69
N LYS A 97 -8.97 8.01 10.40
CA LYS A 97 -10.05 7.12 10.84
C LYS A 97 -9.61 6.44 12.15
N PRO A 98 -10.52 6.27 13.13
CA PRO A 98 -10.21 5.57 14.37
C PRO A 98 -9.60 4.18 14.14
N THR A 99 -10.10 3.47 13.12
CA THR A 99 -9.58 2.15 12.72
C THR A 99 -8.14 2.22 12.24
N GLY A 100 -7.77 3.21 11.43
CA GLY A 100 -6.38 3.39 10.98
C GLY A 100 -5.44 3.70 12.14
N ILE A 101 -5.88 4.53 13.10
CA ILE A 101 -5.11 4.82 14.33
C ILE A 101 -4.87 3.55 15.14
N VAL A 102 -5.89 2.70 15.33
CA VAL A 102 -5.74 1.44 16.07
C VAL A 102 -4.71 0.53 15.39
N PHE A 103 -4.71 0.43 14.07
CA PHE A 103 -3.72 -0.35 13.31
C PHE A 103 -2.30 0.21 13.44
N VAL A 104 -2.13 1.53 13.42
CA VAL A 104 -0.82 2.16 13.64
C VAL A 104 -0.31 1.86 15.06
N LEU A 105 -1.15 2.04 16.08
CA LEU A 105 -0.75 1.80 17.47
C LEU A 105 -0.44 0.33 17.75
N SER A 106 -1.24 -0.59 17.22
CA SER A 106 -0.97 -2.03 17.37
C SER A 106 0.30 -2.43 16.63
N GLY A 107 0.50 -1.94 15.40
CA GLY A 107 1.71 -2.17 14.63
C GLY A 107 2.97 -1.68 15.34
N LEU A 108 2.94 -0.45 15.88
CA LEU A 108 4.04 0.11 16.67
C LEU A 108 4.32 -0.70 17.95
N SER A 109 3.26 -1.14 18.64
CA SER A 109 3.41 -1.96 19.85
C SER A 109 4.07 -3.30 19.55
N ILE A 110 3.63 -3.99 18.49
CA ILE A 110 4.19 -5.28 18.07
C ILE A 110 5.65 -5.11 17.62
N ALA A 111 5.93 -4.09 16.81
CA ALA A 111 7.30 -3.78 16.39
C ALA A 111 8.21 -3.48 17.59
N GLY A 112 7.71 -2.72 18.58
CA GLY A 112 8.41 -2.44 19.84
C GLY A 112 8.73 -3.70 20.64
N VAL A 113 7.79 -4.65 20.75
CA VAL A 113 8.03 -5.96 21.37
C VAL A 113 9.08 -6.76 20.60
N GLY A 114 9.06 -6.69 19.26
CA GLY A 114 10.08 -7.30 18.41
C GLY A 114 11.49 -6.75 18.69
N ILE A 115 11.60 -5.42 18.81
CA ILE A 115 12.87 -4.75 19.16
C ILE A 115 13.32 -5.14 20.58
N TYR A 116 12.41 -5.14 21.56
CA TYR A 116 12.75 -5.56 22.91
C TYR A 116 13.30 -6.99 22.94
N LYS A 117 12.63 -7.94 22.26
CA LYS A 117 13.09 -9.32 22.13
C LYS A 117 14.39 -9.49 21.34
N LEU A 118 14.78 -8.50 20.53
CA LEU A 118 16.06 -8.50 19.82
C LEU A 118 17.20 -8.05 20.75
N LEU A 119 16.91 -7.18 21.72
CA LEU A 119 17.88 -6.58 22.62
C LEU A 119 18.00 -7.28 23.99
N SER A 120 16.97 -8.02 24.41
CA SER A 120 16.92 -8.79 25.66
C SER A 120 17.36 -10.23 25.47
#